data_AF-A0AAW2Y0X1-F1
#
_entry.id   AF-A0AAW2Y0X1-F1
#
_cell.length_a   1.000
_cell.length_b   1.000
_cell.length_c   1.000
_cell.angle_alpha   90.00
_cell.angle_beta   90.00
_cell.angle_gamma   90.00
#
_symmetry.space_group_name_H-M   'P 1'
#
loop_
_entity.id
_entity.type
_entity.pdbx_description
1 polymer ?
#
loop_
_entity_poly.entity_id
_entity_poly.type
_entity_poly.pdbx_seq_one_letter_code
_entity_poly.pdbx_strand_id
1 'polypeptide(L)'
;MLVSDKKEKDRKRCLGVIAAAENKNIRKKLQIEARATVSACGSLLTPPWLISSGLENKNIGKNLHLHPVSMVWGYFPESLVELKGKSFGVGISTSLHKVQSEEKSDIQAIVEAGALGPALFAAFFP
;
A
#
# COMPACT_ATOMS: atom_id res chain seq x y z
N MET A 1 14.49 16.17 -9.55
CA MET A 1 15.58 17.15 -9.74
C MET A 1 15.29 18.35 -8.89
N LEU A 2 15.87 18.41 -7.69
CA LEU A 2 15.74 19.53 -6.76
C LEU A 2 16.96 20.44 -6.88
N VAL A 3 16.71 21.75 -6.94
CA VAL A 3 17.75 22.79 -7.02
C VAL A 3 17.44 23.89 -6.02
N SER A 4 18.44 24.65 -5.58
CA SER A 4 18.20 25.86 -4.78
C SER A 4 17.53 26.94 -5.62
N ASP A 5 16.59 27.68 -5.04
CA ASP A 5 15.96 28.82 -5.69
C ASP A 5 16.97 29.98 -5.79
N LYS A 6 16.97 30.67 -6.93
CA LYS A 6 17.85 31.81 -7.15
C LYS A 6 17.42 33.03 -6.34
N LYS A 7 16.13 33.13 -5.97
CA LYS A 7 15.58 34.26 -5.21
C LYS A 7 15.68 34.06 -3.70
N GLU A 8 15.68 32.82 -3.23
CA GLU A 8 15.64 32.45 -1.81
C GLU A 8 16.62 31.29 -1.59
N LYS A 9 17.78 31.55 -0.98
CA LYS A 9 18.84 30.54 -0.84
C LYS A 9 18.41 29.27 -0.11
N ASP A 10 17.48 29.39 0.84
CA ASP A 10 17.00 28.27 1.66
C ASP A 10 15.84 27.48 1.02
N ARG A 11 15.25 28.00 -0.06
CA ARG A 11 14.12 27.36 -0.71
C ARG A 11 14.62 26.41 -1.79
N LYS A 12 14.19 25.15 -1.75
CA LYS A 12 14.41 24.20 -2.85
C LYS A 12 13.24 24.24 -3.84
N ARG A 13 13.55 24.11 -5.13
CA ARG A 13 12.59 24.05 -6.24
C ARG A 13 12.78 22.75 -7.03
N CYS A 14 11.69 22.06 -7.32
CA CYS A 14 11.69 20.93 -8.22
C CYS A 14 11.61 21.43 -9.68
N LEU A 15 12.54 21.01 -10.52
CA LEU A 15 12.56 21.32 -11.96
C LEU A 15 12.02 20.17 -12.82
N GLY A 16 11.77 19.01 -12.22
CA GLY A 16 11.36 17.81 -12.94
C GLY A 16 11.89 16.53 -12.30
N VAL A 17 11.96 15.46 -13.08
CA VAL A 17 12.33 14.11 -12.63
C VAL A 17 13.49 13.54 -13.42
N ILE A 18 14.28 12.70 -12.78
CA ILE A 18 15.26 11.83 -13.44
C ILE A 18 14.70 10.41 -13.36
N ALA A 19 14.38 9.82 -14.49
CA ALA A 19 13.85 8.47 -14.59
C ALA A 19 14.91 7.53 -15.17
N ALA A 20 14.96 6.29 -14.68
CA ALA A 20 15.73 5.23 -15.30
C ALA A 20 14.77 4.40 -16.18
N ALA A 21 15.05 4.36 -17.48
CA ALA A 21 14.40 3.43 -18.39
C ALA A 21 15.32 2.21 -18.55
N GLU A 22 14.87 1.08 -18.00
CA GLU A 22 15.58 -0.20 -18.10
C GLU A 22 14.70 -1.26 -18.78
N ASN A 23 15.23 -1.84 -19.85
CA ASN A 23 14.74 -3.06 -20.49
C ASN A 23 15.98 -3.86 -20.92
N LYS A 24 15.83 -5.13 -21.31
CA LYS A 24 16.90 -6.03 -21.77
C LYS A 24 17.89 -5.37 -22.75
N ASN A 25 17.41 -4.46 -23.59
CA ASN A 25 18.20 -3.79 -24.63
C ASN A 25 18.48 -2.30 -24.38
N ILE A 26 17.84 -1.68 -23.38
CA ILE A 26 17.91 -0.22 -23.18
C ILE A 26 18.18 0.06 -21.71
N ARG A 27 19.31 0.70 -21.42
CA ARG A 27 19.62 1.32 -20.13
C ARG A 27 19.91 2.78 -20.36
N LYS A 28 18.91 3.64 -20.11
CA LYS A 28 19.06 5.09 -20.26
C LYS A 28 18.49 5.83 -19.07
N LYS A 29 19.15 6.92 -18.68
CA LYS A 29 18.58 7.91 -17.77
C LYS A 29 17.91 9.01 -18.60
N LEU A 30 16.67 9.32 -18.25
CA LEU A 30 15.87 10.37 -18.86
C LEU A 30 15.75 11.51 -17.85
N GLN A 31 16.11 12.72 -18.27
CA GLN A 31 15.81 13.94 -17.53
C GLN A 31 14.57 14.56 -18.16
N ILE A 32 13.51 14.70 -17.37
CA ILE A 32 12.24 15.27 -17.80
C ILE A 32 12.03 16.54 -16.99
N GLU A 33 11.97 17.68 -17.67
CA GLU A 33 11.68 18.98 -17.06
C GLU A 33 10.17 19.23 -17.04
N ALA A 34 9.66 19.75 -15.93
CA ALA A 34 8.23 20.01 -15.77
C ALA A 34 8.00 21.21 -14.86
N ARG A 35 6.91 21.95 -15.13
CA ARG A 35 6.50 23.10 -14.28
C ARG A 35 5.98 22.64 -12.92
N ALA A 36 5.40 21.44 -12.87
CA ALA A 36 4.93 20.78 -11.66
C ALA A 36 5.33 19.30 -11.70
N THR A 37 5.63 18.71 -10.54
CA THR A 37 6.00 17.31 -10.40
C THR A 37 5.28 16.75 -9.19
N VAL A 38 4.60 15.62 -9.36
CA VAL A 38 3.84 14.93 -8.31
C VAL A 38 4.51 13.60 -8.01
N SER A 39 4.73 13.29 -6.73
CA SER A 39 5.16 11.96 -6.28
C SER A 39 3.93 11.20 -5.80
N ALA A 40 3.64 10.06 -6.43
CA ALA A 40 2.46 9.23 -6.18
C ALA A 40 2.84 7.74 -6.09
N CYS A 41 3.94 7.44 -5.40
CA CYS A 41 4.48 6.09 -5.28
C CYS A 41 3.85 5.31 -4.10
N GLY A 42 2.84 5.86 -3.43
CA GLY A 42 2.22 5.30 -2.22
C GLY A 42 3.02 5.55 -0.94
N SER A 43 2.47 5.17 0.21
CA SER A 43 3.02 5.50 1.54
C SER A 43 4.40 4.88 1.81
N LEU A 44 4.72 3.77 1.16
CA LEU A 44 5.99 3.06 1.36
C LEU A 44 7.11 3.57 0.45
N LEU A 45 6.80 3.98 -0.78
CA LEU A 45 7.82 4.36 -1.76
C LEU A 45 7.94 5.88 -1.93
N THR A 46 6.91 6.66 -1.60
CA THR A 46 6.99 8.14 -1.68
C THR A 46 8.05 8.70 -0.72
N PRO A 47 8.11 8.32 0.58
CA PRO A 47 9.13 8.85 1.48
C PRO A 47 10.59 8.57 1.05
N PRO A 48 11.00 7.32 0.72
CA PRO A 48 12.38 7.07 0.29
C PRO A 48 12.71 7.79 -1.03
N TRP A 49 11.73 7.97 -1.92
CA TRP A 49 11.92 8.75 -3.15
C TRP A 49 12.17 10.23 -2.86
N LEU A 50 11.42 10.83 -1.94
CA LEU A 50 11.65 12.22 -1.54
C LEU A 50 13.00 12.41 -0.84
N ILE A 51 13.42 11.47 0.00
CA ILE A 51 14.75 11.50 0.62
C ILE A 51 15.84 11.42 -0.45
N SER A 52 15.75 10.47 -1.39
CA SER A 52 16.75 10.32 -2.46
C SER A 52 16.80 11.51 -3.42
N SER A 53 15.72 12.29 -3.51
CA SER A 53 15.69 13.54 -4.27
C SER A 53 16.50 14.68 -3.63
N GLY A 54 16.92 14.53 -2.37
CA GLY A 54 17.63 15.56 -1.60
C GLY A 54 16.69 16.56 -0.90
N LEU A 55 15.41 16.22 -0.73
CA LEU A 55 14.47 17.02 0.04
C LEU A 55 14.72 16.82 1.55
N GLU A 56 15.08 17.90 2.23
CA GLU A 56 15.33 17.87 3.67
C GLU A 56 14.06 18.26 4.42
N ASN A 57 13.42 17.28 5.05
CA ASN A 57 12.31 17.51 5.97
C ASN A 57 12.29 16.40 7.02
N LYS A 58 12.38 16.81 8.30
CA LYS A 58 12.47 15.91 9.46
C LYS A 58 11.27 14.96 9.65
N ASN A 59 10.15 15.24 8.98
CA ASN A 59 8.91 14.47 9.06
C ASN A 59 8.79 13.41 7.95
N ILE A 60 9.63 13.44 6.91
CA ILE A 60 9.55 12.46 5.82
C ILE A 60 9.88 11.07 6.36
N GLY A 61 9.00 10.11 6.07
CA GLY A 61 9.17 8.70 6.47
C GLY A 61 8.89 8.40 7.94
N LYS A 62 8.40 9.38 8.71
CA LYS A 62 8.02 9.19 10.11
C LYS A 62 6.51 9.09 10.27
N ASN A 63 6.08 8.54 11.41
CA ASN A 63 4.67 8.47 11.81
C ASN A 63 3.79 7.62 10.87
N LEU A 64 4.37 6.60 10.22
CA LEU A 64 3.59 5.60 9.49
C LEU A 64 2.82 4.74 10.50
N HIS A 65 1.49 4.78 10.41
CA HIS A 65 0.61 3.95 11.23
C HIS A 65 -0.03 2.89 10.34
N LEU A 66 0.21 1.63 10.67
CA LEU A 66 -0.42 0.49 10.04
C LEU A 66 -1.38 -0.12 11.03
N HIS A 67 -2.59 -0.47 10.58
CA HIS A 67 -3.49 -1.25 11.39
C HIS A 67 -2.92 -2.66 11.54
N PRO A 68 -2.84 -3.23 12.75
CA PRO A 68 -2.52 -4.64 12.92
C PRO A 68 -3.65 -5.47 12.32
N VAL A 69 -3.33 -6.29 11.33
CA VAL A 69 -4.28 -7.16 10.63
C VAL A 69 -3.73 -8.59 10.67
N SER A 70 -4.59 -9.54 11.04
CA SER A 70 -4.30 -10.98 10.93
C SER A 70 -5.26 -11.58 9.92
N MET A 71 -4.72 -12.28 8.93
CA MET A 71 -5.51 -12.97 7.91
C MET A 71 -5.68 -14.43 8.30
N VAL A 72 -6.92 -14.92 8.25
CA VAL A 72 -7.26 -16.32 8.55
C VAL A 72 -8.14 -16.87 7.44
N TRP A 73 -7.97 -18.16 7.13
CA TRP A 73 -8.86 -18.89 6.23
C TRP A 73 -9.40 -20.12 6.96
N GLY A 74 -10.71 -20.34 6.87
CA GLY A 74 -11.37 -21.53 7.42
C GLY A 74 -11.57 -22.58 6.34
N TYR A 75 -11.31 -23.86 6.67
CA TYR A 75 -11.75 -25.00 5.88
C TYR A 75 -13.08 -25.53 6.43
N PHE A 76 -14.08 -25.67 5.56
CA PHE A 76 -15.38 -26.22 5.91
C PHE A 76 -15.49 -27.64 5.36
N PRO A 77 -15.52 -28.69 6.20
CA PRO A 77 -15.67 -30.07 5.75
C PRO A 77 -17.06 -30.33 5.19
N GLU A 78 -17.16 -31.11 4.12
CA GLU A 78 -18.41 -31.43 3.41
C GLU A 78 -19.46 -32.15 4.27
N SER A 79 -19.05 -32.71 5.41
CA SER A 79 -19.95 -33.39 6.36
C SER A 79 -20.80 -32.44 7.21
N LEU A 80 -20.54 -31.13 7.20
CA LEU A 80 -21.35 -30.12 7.91
C LEU A 80 -22.47 -29.62 6.98
N VAL A 81 -23.57 -30.37 6.95
CA VAL A 81 -24.70 -30.28 5.98
C VAL A 81 -25.52 -28.96 6.07
N GLU A 82 -25.29 -28.09 7.06
CA GLU A 82 -26.10 -26.89 7.26
C GLU A 82 -25.71 -25.69 6.38
N LEU A 83 -24.50 -25.64 5.83
CA LEU A 83 -24.02 -24.53 4.98
C LEU A 83 -24.03 -24.93 3.50
N LYS A 84 -25.15 -24.70 2.81
CA LYS A 84 -25.25 -24.87 1.36
C LYS A 84 -24.58 -23.71 0.62
N GLY A 85 -23.37 -23.92 0.11
CA GLY A 85 -22.66 -22.96 -0.75
C GLY A 85 -21.41 -23.57 -1.39
N LYS A 86 -21.00 -23.09 -2.57
CA LYS A 86 -19.71 -23.48 -3.17
C LYS A 86 -18.60 -22.70 -2.47
N SER A 87 -17.58 -23.38 -1.92
CA SER A 87 -16.40 -22.76 -1.30
C SER A 87 -15.64 -21.79 -2.23
N PHE A 88 -15.85 -21.93 -3.54
CA PHE A 88 -15.24 -21.12 -4.60
C PHE A 88 -16.23 -20.20 -5.33
N GLY A 89 -17.50 -20.18 -4.92
CA GLY A 89 -18.56 -19.37 -5.55
C GLY A 89 -18.89 -18.09 -4.81
N VAL A 90 -18.03 -17.66 -3.87
CA VAL A 90 -18.28 -16.50 -3.02
C VAL A 90 -18.08 -15.24 -3.87
N GLY A 91 -19.19 -14.62 -4.26
CA GLY A 91 -19.17 -13.25 -4.75
C GLY A 91 -18.44 -12.38 -3.73
N ILE A 92 -17.64 -11.44 -4.21
CA ILE A 92 -16.84 -10.51 -3.41
C ILE A 92 -17.77 -9.86 -2.37
N SER A 93 -17.81 -10.39 -1.16
CA SER A 93 -18.59 -9.84 -0.06
C SER A 93 -17.61 -9.07 0.79
N THR A 94 -17.45 -7.78 0.52
CA THR A 94 -16.73 -6.88 1.41
C THR A 94 -17.64 -6.56 2.59
N SER A 95 -17.80 -7.50 3.51
CA SER A 95 -18.48 -7.23 4.78
C SER A 95 -17.43 -6.82 5.81
N LEU A 96 -17.65 -5.66 6.44
CA LEU A 96 -16.92 -5.20 7.60
C LEU A 96 -17.85 -5.35 8.80
N HIS A 97 -17.48 -6.22 9.75
CA HIS A 97 -18.25 -6.45 10.96
C HIS A 97 -17.40 -6.10 12.18
N LYS A 98 -17.83 -5.10 12.95
CA LYS A 98 -17.27 -4.82 14.27
C LYS A 98 -17.71 -5.91 15.24
N VAL A 99 -16.78 -6.67 15.81
CA VAL A 99 -17.09 -7.74 16.77
C VAL A 99 -17.76 -7.12 17.99
N GLN A 100 -18.93 -7.62 18.37
CA GLN A 100 -19.60 -7.30 19.62
C GLN A 100 -19.50 -8.54 20.52
N SER A 101 -19.09 -8.34 21.77
CA SER A 101 -19.10 -9.40 22.78
C SER A 101 -20.27 -9.18 23.73
N GLU A 102 -21.02 -10.23 24.03
CA GLU A 102 -22.12 -10.21 25.01
C GLU A 102 -21.60 -10.23 26.46
N GLU A 103 -20.39 -10.73 26.67
CA GLU A 103 -19.70 -10.69 27.96
C GLU A 103 -18.76 -9.47 28.04
N LYS A 104 -18.38 -9.03 29.25
CA LYS A 104 -17.42 -7.94 29.51
C LYS A 104 -16.00 -8.30 29.03
N SER A 105 -15.82 -8.55 27.75
CA SER A 105 -14.52 -8.67 27.12
C SER A 105 -14.20 -7.37 26.38
N ASP A 106 -13.00 -6.82 26.61
CA ASP A 106 -12.52 -5.59 25.97
C ASP A 106 -12.08 -5.79 24.50
N ILE A 107 -12.57 -6.84 23.84
CA ILE A 107 -12.11 -7.21 22.50
C ILE A 107 -12.72 -6.26 21.47
N GLN A 108 -11.90 -5.33 20.97
CA GLN A 108 -12.24 -4.43 19.87
C GLN A 108 -11.59 -4.92 18.58
N ALA A 109 -12.30 -5.75 17.83
CA ALA A 109 -11.85 -6.25 16.53
C ALA A 109 -12.86 -5.91 15.43
N ILE A 110 -12.36 -5.79 14.20
CA ILE A 110 -13.17 -5.68 13.00
C ILE A 110 -12.82 -6.88 12.13
N VAL A 111 -13.83 -7.64 11.73
CA VAL A 111 -13.69 -8.74 10.78
C VAL A 111 -13.99 -8.19 9.39
N GLU A 112 -13.04 -8.37 8.47
CA GLU A 112 -13.19 -8.06 7.07
C GLU A 112 -13.11 -9.36 6.27
N ALA A 113 -14.11 -9.61 5.43
CA ALA A 113 -14.04 -10.71 4.48
C ALA A 113 -13.07 -10.36 3.35
N GLY A 114 -11.96 -11.10 3.28
CA GLY A 114 -10.93 -10.90 2.26
C GLY A 114 -11.48 -11.12 0.85
N ALA A 115 -11.10 -10.24 -0.08
CA ALA A 115 -11.50 -10.35 -1.49
C ALA A 115 -10.82 -11.52 -2.22
N LEU A 116 -9.75 -12.10 -1.64
CA LEU A 116 -8.96 -13.17 -2.24
C LEU A 116 -9.02 -14.43 -1.37
N GLY A 117 -9.33 -15.55 -2.01
CA GLY A 117 -9.15 -16.88 -1.40
C GLY A 117 -7.67 -17.22 -1.19
N PRO A 118 -7.38 -18.26 -0.40
CA PRO A 118 -6.00 -18.59 0.01
C PRO A 118 -5.07 -18.87 -1.19
N ALA A 119 -5.58 -19.56 -2.22
CA ALA A 119 -4.81 -19.85 -3.43
C ALA A 119 -4.45 -18.58 -4.23
N LEU A 120 -5.38 -17.63 -4.35
CA LEU A 120 -5.14 -16.39 -5.09
C LEU A 120 -4.26 -15.43 -4.30
N PHE A 121 -4.41 -15.38 -2.97
CA PHE A 121 -3.52 -14.63 -2.09
C PHE A 121 -2.08 -15.15 -2.21
N ALA A 122 -1.86 -16.48 -2.14
CA ALA A 122 -0.53 -17.08 -2.29
C ALA A 122 0.12 -16.81 -3.66
N ALA A 123 -0.67 -16.53 -4.71
CA ALA A 123 -0.14 -16.19 -6.02
C ALA A 123 0.36 -14.73 -6.12
N PHE A 124 -0.23 -13.79 -5.37
CA PHE A 124 0.15 -12.37 -5.40
C PHE A 124 1.16 -11.99 -4.32
N PHE A 125 1.19 -12.73 -3.21
CA PHE A 125 2.04 -12.48 -2.06
C PHE A 125 3.00 -13.69 -1.90
N PRO A 126 4.26 -13.56 -2.35
CA PRO A 126 5.27 -14.63 -2.26
C PRO A 126 5.78 -14.88 -0.85
#